data_AF-A0A928URT4-F1
#
_entry.id   AF-A0A928URT4-F1
#
_cell.length_a   1.000
_cell.length_b   1.000
_cell.length_c   1.000
_cell.angle_alpha   90.00
_cell.angle_beta   90.00
_cell.angle_gamma   90.00
#
_symmetry.space_group_name_H-M   'P 1'
#
loop_
_entity.id
_entity.type
_entity.pdbx_description
1 polymer ?
#
loop_
_entity_poly.entity_id
_entity_poly.type
_entity_poly.pdbx_seq_one_letter_code
_entity_poly.pdbx_strand_id
1 'polypeptide(L)' 'LANGQVLCAQHNFKKKNYNQTETAKRLFVNLQAQAKELGDEKTENFAKAVLKTYEKHDVNGHIEWKED' A
#
# COMPACT_ATOMS: atom_id res chain seq x y z
N LEU A 1 -10.97 16.87 19.23
CA LEU A 1 -9.71 17.65 19.11
C LEU A 1 -8.64 16.96 18.25
N ALA A 2 -8.97 15.97 17.42
CA ALA A 2 -8.04 15.47 16.39
C ALA A 2 -8.44 16.08 15.04
N ASN A 3 -7.94 17.28 14.76
CA ASN A 3 -8.02 17.86 13.42
C ASN A 3 -7.13 17.02 12.46
N GLY A 4 -7.55 16.91 11.19
CA GLY A 4 -6.84 16.07 10.20
C GLY A 4 -5.34 16.39 10.05
N GLN A 5 -4.92 17.62 10.37
CA GLN A 5 -3.51 18.02 10.36
C GLN A 5 -2.67 17.28 11.43
N VAL A 6 -3.19 17.06 12.63
CA VAL A 6 -2.46 16.35 13.71
C VAL A 6 -2.32 14.86 13.38
N LEU A 7 -3.34 14.25 12.75
CA LEU A 7 -3.30 12.85 12.29
C LEU A 7 -2.29 12.66 11.15
N CYS A 8 -2.26 13.57 10.17
CA CYS A 8 -1.28 13.56 9.10
C CYS A 8 0.16 13.72 9.61
N ALA A 9 0.37 14.57 10.63
CA ALA A 9 1.68 14.78 11.23
C ALA A 9 2.24 13.48 11.85
N GLN A 10 1.43 12.74 12.62
CA GLN A 10 1.88 11.48 13.25
C GLN A 10 2.29 10.43 12.22
N HIS A 11 1.52 10.26 11.14
CA HIS A 11 1.87 9.37 10.03
C HIS A 11 3.17 9.81 9.34
N ASN A 12 3.34 11.11 9.07
CA ASN A 12 4.54 11.64 8.45
C ASN A 12 5.79 11.47 9.34
N PHE A 13 5.66 11.66 10.65
CA PHE A 13 6.75 11.41 11.60
C PHE A 13 7.14 9.92 11.64
N LYS A 14 6.16 9.00 11.67
CA LYS A 14 6.43 7.56 11.59
C LYS A 14 7.13 7.18 10.29
N LYS A 15 6.66 7.68 9.13
CA LYS A 15 7.29 7.45 7.83
C LYS A 15 8.75 7.93 7.84
N LYS A 16 9.00 9.13 8.35
CA LYS A 16 10.34 9.71 8.50
C LYS A 16 11.24 8.90 9.44
N ASN A 17 10.73 8.50 10.61
CA ASN A 17 11.51 7.79 11.62
C ASN A 17 11.81 6.34 11.24
N TYR A 18 10.94 5.71 10.46
CA TYR A 18 11.10 4.32 10.00
C TYR A 18 11.70 4.23 8.59
N ASN A 19 12.13 5.36 8.01
CA ASN A 19 12.59 5.46 6.62
C ASN A 19 11.62 4.80 5.62
N GLN A 20 10.32 4.84 5.91
CA GLN A 20 9.29 4.21 5.10
C GLN A 20 8.87 5.17 3.98
N THR A 21 8.92 4.67 2.76
CA THR A 21 8.44 5.39 1.57
C THR A 21 7.14 4.75 1.07
N GLU A 22 6.39 5.51 0.29
CA GLU A 22 5.17 5.03 -0.36
C GLU A 22 5.45 4.04 -1.50
N THR A 23 6.71 3.96 -1.91
CA THR A 23 7.20 3.10 -2.99
C THR A 23 6.89 1.63 -2.76
N ALA A 24 6.89 1.17 -1.51
CA ALA A 24 6.60 -0.23 -1.20
C ALA A 24 5.18 -0.63 -1.64
N LYS A 25 4.15 0.16 -1.31
CA LYS A 25 2.77 -0.14 -1.73
C LYS A 25 2.65 -0.05 -3.26
N ARG A 26 3.22 0.99 -3.89
CA ARG A 26 3.20 1.16 -5.36
C ARG A 26 3.89 0.02 -6.10
N LEU A 27 4.98 -0.54 -5.55
CA LEU A 27 5.66 -1.71 -6.10
C LEU A 27 4.70 -2.90 -6.19
N PHE A 28 3.95 -3.19 -5.13
CA PHE A 28 3.01 -4.31 -5.13
C PHE A 28 1.80 -4.07 -6.03
N VAL A 29 1.33 -2.83 -6.19
CA VAL A 29 0.31 -2.49 -7.19
C VAL A 29 0.80 -2.83 -8.61
N ASN A 30 2.01 -2.40 -8.96
CA ASN A 30 2.60 -2.71 -10.26
C ASN A 30 2.81 -4.22 -10.45
N LEU A 31 3.33 -4.90 -9.41
CA LEU A 31 3.55 -6.34 -9.44
C LEU A 31 2.24 -7.12 -9.67
N GLN A 32 1.16 -6.72 -9.01
CA GLN A 32 -0.16 -7.33 -9.20
C GLN A 32 -0.66 -7.15 -10.64
N ALA A 33 -0.55 -5.94 -11.20
CA ALA A 33 -0.93 -5.68 -12.59
C ALA A 33 -0.12 -6.52 -13.58
N GLN A 34 1.20 -6.56 -13.44
CA GLN A 34 2.08 -7.32 -14.32
C GLN A 34 1.85 -8.83 -14.22
N ALA A 35 1.66 -9.36 -13.01
CA ALA A 35 1.38 -10.78 -12.79
C ALA A 35 0.05 -11.19 -13.44
N LYS A 36 -0.97 -10.32 -13.34
CA LYS A 36 -2.26 -10.51 -14.01
C LYS A 36 -2.12 -10.53 -15.54
N GLU A 37 -1.34 -9.62 -16.12
CA GLU A 37 -1.08 -9.60 -17.57
C GLU A 37 -0.33 -10.84 -18.06
N LEU A 38 0.54 -11.41 -17.23
CA LEU A 38 1.34 -12.60 -17.55
C LEU A 38 0.63 -13.93 -17.22
N GLY A 39 -0.54 -13.89 -16.57
CA GLY A 39 -1.24 -15.09 -16.08
C GLY A 39 -0.52 -15.81 -14.94
N ASP A 40 0.37 -15.12 -14.21
CA ASP A 40 1.04 -15.67 -13.03
C ASP A 40 0.15 -15.49 -11.78
N GLU A 41 -0.82 -16.40 -11.64
CA GLU A 41 -1.78 -16.39 -10.54
C GLU A 41 -1.10 -16.45 -9.16
N LYS A 42 0.07 -17.09 -9.04
CA LYS A 42 0.78 -17.21 -7.76
C LYS A 42 1.32 -15.86 -7.32
N THR A 43 1.97 -15.15 -8.23
CA THR A 43 2.51 -13.81 -7.96
C THR A 43 1.40 -12.78 -7.80
N GLU A 44 0.32 -12.89 -8.57
CA GLU A 44 -0.86 -12.03 -8.42
C GLU A 44 -1.47 -12.17 -7.01
N ASN A 45 -1.73 -13.41 -6.58
CA ASN A 45 -2.32 -13.69 -5.27
C ASN A 45 -1.41 -13.23 -4.11
N PHE A 46 -0.09 -13.38 -4.27
CA PHE A 46 0.88 -12.85 -3.31
C PHE A 46 0.79 -11.32 -3.20
N ALA A 47 0.81 -10.62 -4.33
CA ALA A 47 0.72 -9.16 -4.34
C ALA A 47 -0.62 -8.66 -3.75
N LYS A 48 -1.75 -9.32 -4.09
CA LYS A 48 -3.07 -9.03 -3.50
C LYS A 48 -3.07 -9.20 -1.98
N ALA A 49 -2.48 -10.27 -1.44
CA ALA A 49 -2.42 -10.50 0.01
C ALA A 49 -1.62 -9.41 0.75
N VAL A 50 -0.52 -8.95 0.15
CA VAL A 50 0.26 -7.83 0.70
C VAL A 50 -0.55 -6.53 0.65
N LEU A 51 -1.18 -6.21 -0.48
CA LEU A 51 -1.98 -4.99 -0.63
C LEU A 51 -3.20 -4.97 0.32
N LYS A 52 -3.88 -6.11 0.52
CA LYS A 52 -4.94 -6.27 1.53
C LYS A 52 -4.44 -5.99 2.95
N THR A 53 -3.18 -6.28 3.25
CA THR A 53 -2.58 -5.94 4.55
C THR A 53 -2.41 -4.43 4.72
N TYR A 54 -2.03 -3.70 3.65
CA TYR A 54 -2.01 -2.24 3.67
C TYR A 54 -3.40 -1.65 3.95
N GLU A 55 -4.44 -2.14 3.26
CA GLU A 55 -5.83 -1.70 3.46
C GLU A 55 -6.32 -1.97 4.89
N LYS A 56 -6.09 -3.19 5.39
CA LYS A 56 -6.50 -3.61 6.74
C LYS A 56 -5.94 -2.70 7.84
N HIS A 57 -4.76 -2.12 7.63
CA HIS A 57 -4.07 -1.28 8.61
C HIS A 57 -4.13 0.21 8.28
N ASP A 58 -4.90 0.62 7.26
CA ASP A 58 -4.99 2.01 6.78
C ASP A 58 -3.59 2.63 6.50
N VAL A 59 -2.67 1.81 6.01
CA VAL A 59 -1.31 2.25 5.66
C VAL A 59 -1.31 2.68 4.19
N ASN A 60 -0.92 3.94 3.95
CA ASN A 60 -0.93 4.54 2.61
C ASN A 60 -2.30 4.41 1.91
N GLY A 61 -3.40 4.62 2.65
CA GLY A 61 -4.77 4.50 2.13
C GLY A 61 -5.10 5.44 0.96
N HIS A 62 -4.32 6.50 0.76
CA HIS A 62 -4.43 7.39 -0.41
C HIS A 62 -3.88 6.77 -1.72
N ILE A 63 -3.25 5.60 -1.66
CA ILE A 63 -2.78 4.86 -2.83
C ILE A 63 -3.82 3.78 -3.12
N GLU A 64 -4.66 4.06 -4.12
CA GLU A 64 -5.71 3.15 -4.57
C GLU A 64 -5.14 2.08 -5.52
N TRP A 65 -5.75 0.89 -5.51
CA TRP A 65 -5.44 -0.21 -6.41
C TRP A 65 -6.72 -1.01 -6.70
N LYS A 66 -6.76 -1.70 -7.84
CA LYS A 66 -7.95 -2.45 -8.27
C LYS A 66 -7.74 -3.93 -7.98
N GLU A 67 -8.69 -4.53 -7.28
CA GLU A 67 -8.69 -5.97 -7.00
C GLU A 67 -9.16 -6.79 -8.21
N ASP A 68 -9.95 -6.17 -9.11
CA ASP A 68 -10.62 -6.75 -10.28
C ASP A 68 -9.76 -6.88 -11.54
#